data_AF-A0A8B6E919-F1
#
_entry.id   AF-A0A8B6E919-F1
#
_cell.length_a   1.000
_cell.length_b   1.000
_cell.length_c   1.000
_cell.angle_alpha   90.00
_cell.angle_beta   90.00
_cell.angle_gamma   90.00
#
_symmetry.space_group_name_H-M   'P 1'
#
loop_
_entity.id
_entity.type
_entity.pdbx_description
1 polymer ?
#
loop_
_entity_poly.entity_id
_entity_poly.type
_entity_poly.pdbx_seq_one_letter_code
_entity_poly.pdbx_strand_id
1 'polypeptide(L)'
;MTMKIWDSVVSAHIDLLGKVPSNGRGQWVVTDEQPSIGYMHSGYPIVTHLDMADPNKIYEDCFLLSRDHILNVNNRKGSWGMFHELGHNFQDSMWTWGGTKEVTCNIFTLHAMDVVCNVKPWEHLWVREKFENASNYLREGAKYDNWCSNAGIALLVYAQLARDFGWGTYKSVFRTYDKLPKDKRPSNQQEKENIQDNLSLVFEFWGWPIRGLEDLKRFPPYLPDDVTTREFAKDRATTILKKYEDNSSGACPTQNPAHTDNDYCPSKGGSNKIDQCDVKGNSIKEDDNDNSSSSCSVL
;
A
#
# COMPACT_ATOMS: atom_id res chain seq x y z
N MET A 1 -15.78 25.01 0.52
CA MET A 1 -15.79 23.75 -0.27
C MET A 1 -14.52 22.93 -0.02
N THR A 2 -13.34 23.56 0.07
CA THR A 2 -12.06 22.90 0.37
C THR A 2 -12.00 22.17 1.71
N MET A 3 -12.47 22.76 2.81
CA MET A 3 -12.46 22.09 4.13
C MET A 3 -13.21 20.75 4.12
N LYS A 4 -14.33 20.65 3.38
CA LYS A 4 -15.06 19.38 3.22
C LYS A 4 -14.23 18.30 2.51
N ILE A 5 -13.28 18.69 1.65
CA ILE A 5 -12.37 17.75 1.01
C ILE A 5 -11.39 17.21 2.04
N TRP A 6 -10.81 18.09 2.85
CA TRP A 6 -9.95 17.67 3.97
C TRP A 6 -10.70 16.79 4.97
N ASP A 7 -11.96 17.12 5.29
CA ASP A 7 -12.82 16.26 6.12
C ASP A 7 -13.01 14.87 5.50
N SER A 8 -13.18 14.79 4.17
CA SER A 8 -13.24 13.50 3.46
C SER A 8 -11.92 12.73 3.52
N VAL A 9 -10.77 13.40 3.43
CA VAL A 9 -9.44 12.78 3.54
C VAL A 9 -9.25 12.20 4.95
N VAL A 10 -9.54 12.97 6.00
CA VAL A 10 -9.47 12.50 7.39
C VAL A 10 -10.45 11.35 7.61
N SER A 11 -11.67 11.45 7.08
CA SER A 11 -12.67 10.39 7.16
C SER A 11 -12.21 9.11 6.47
N ALA A 12 -11.55 9.21 5.32
CA ALA A 12 -10.98 8.05 4.63
C ALA A 12 -9.91 7.33 5.46
N HIS A 13 -9.07 8.08 6.20
CA HIS A 13 -8.08 7.47 7.08
C HIS A 13 -8.73 6.72 8.26
N ILE A 14 -9.75 7.33 8.88
CA ILE A 14 -10.51 6.71 9.98
C ILE A 14 -11.27 5.46 9.49
N ASP A 15 -11.90 5.56 8.32
CA ASP A 15 -12.64 4.46 7.70
C ASP A 15 -11.72 3.27 7.37
N LEU A 16 -10.47 3.52 6.95
CA LEU A 16 -9.51 2.44 6.72
C LEU A 16 -9.17 1.66 7.99
N LEU A 17 -9.16 2.30 9.16
CA LEU A 17 -9.06 1.60 10.45
C LEU A 17 -10.29 0.72 10.76
N GLY A 18 -11.30 0.73 9.89
CA GLY A 18 -12.58 0.07 10.12
C GLY A 18 -13.40 0.74 11.22
N LYS A 19 -13.15 2.03 11.48
CA LYS A 19 -13.83 2.85 12.48
C LYS A 19 -14.80 3.80 11.78
N VAL A 20 -15.87 4.18 12.48
CA VAL A 20 -16.81 5.20 11.98
C VAL A 20 -16.20 6.58 12.23
N PRO A 21 -16.06 7.44 11.21
CA PRO A 21 -15.67 8.84 11.41
C PRO A 21 -16.61 9.49 12.44
N SER A 22 -16.05 10.01 13.52
CA SER A 22 -16.80 10.72 14.55
C SER A 22 -16.44 12.21 14.51
N ASN A 23 -17.31 13.06 15.06
CA ASN A 23 -17.04 14.49 15.26
C ASN A 23 -15.99 14.73 16.36
N GLY A 24 -14.97 13.89 16.43
CA GLY A 24 -13.89 13.94 17.40
C GLY A 24 -12.91 15.07 17.12
N ARG A 25 -11.64 14.82 17.45
CA ARG A 25 -10.58 15.82 17.38
C ARG A 25 -10.23 16.15 15.93
N GLY A 26 -10.52 17.38 15.51
CA GLY A 26 -10.13 17.88 14.18
C GLY A 26 -8.61 17.86 14.00
N GLN A 27 -8.13 17.60 12.78
CA GLN A 27 -6.70 17.57 12.45
C GLN A 27 -6.17 18.98 12.17
N TRP A 28 -4.94 19.26 12.60
CA TRP A 28 -4.36 20.60 12.54
C TRP A 28 -3.12 20.56 11.66
N VAL A 29 -3.04 21.49 10.72
CA VAL A 29 -1.86 21.71 9.88
C VAL A 29 -1.34 23.10 10.16
N VAL A 30 -0.04 23.23 10.41
CA VAL A 30 0.65 24.50 10.63
C VAL A 30 1.73 24.63 9.58
N THR A 31 1.78 25.79 8.93
CA THR A 31 2.89 26.17 8.08
C THR A 31 3.88 27.00 8.88
N ASP A 32 5.16 26.63 8.86
CA ASP A 32 6.23 27.23 9.64
C ASP A 32 7.43 27.55 8.74
N GLU A 33 8.24 28.55 9.12
CA GLU A 33 9.49 28.88 8.42
C GLU A 33 10.59 27.86 8.72
N GLN A 34 10.57 27.30 9.94
CA GLN A 34 11.58 26.37 10.44
C GLN A 34 10.93 25.09 10.99
N PRO A 35 10.36 24.23 10.12
CA PRO A 35 9.95 22.88 10.52
C PRO A 35 11.10 22.15 11.20
N SER A 36 10.76 21.37 12.23
CA SER A 36 11.78 20.74 13.08
C SER A 36 12.60 19.67 12.36
N ILE A 37 11.99 18.97 11.40
CA ILE A 37 12.56 17.87 10.62
C ILE A 37 11.87 17.84 9.25
N GLY A 38 12.65 17.65 8.18
CA GLY A 38 12.14 17.43 6.82
C GLY A 38 11.36 18.60 6.22
N TYR A 39 10.74 18.36 5.07
CA TYR A 39 9.83 19.33 4.42
C TYR A 39 8.44 19.35 5.08
N MET A 40 8.03 18.20 5.63
CA MET A 40 6.84 18.04 6.45
C MET A 40 7.14 17.08 7.58
N HIS A 41 6.38 17.17 8.67
CA HIS A 41 6.33 16.10 9.65
C HIS A 41 4.94 15.96 10.28
N SER A 42 4.59 14.71 10.53
CA SER A 42 3.38 14.30 11.22
C SER A 42 3.36 14.71 12.70
N GLY A 43 2.19 14.59 13.31
CA GLY A 43 1.92 15.00 14.68
C GLY A 43 0.60 15.74 14.82
N TYR A 44 0.41 16.32 16.00
CA TYR A 44 -0.72 17.20 16.28
C TYR A 44 -0.19 18.54 16.81
N PRO A 45 0.17 19.48 15.91
CA PRO A 45 -0.19 19.54 14.49
C PRO A 45 0.76 18.77 13.55
N ILE A 46 0.30 18.53 12.31
CA ILE A 46 1.18 18.32 11.15
C ILE A 46 1.85 19.66 10.86
N VAL A 47 3.16 19.68 10.65
CA VAL A 47 3.92 20.91 10.35
C VAL A 47 4.52 20.80 8.96
N THR A 48 4.48 21.88 8.19
CA THR A 48 5.08 21.99 6.85
C THR A 48 5.61 23.40 6.61
N HIS A 49 6.23 23.66 5.45
CA HIS A 49 6.78 24.97 5.11
C HIS A 49 5.72 26.00 4.71
N LEU A 50 6.09 27.29 4.79
CA LEU A 50 5.24 28.44 4.45
C LEU A 50 4.75 28.47 2.99
N ASP A 51 5.45 27.83 2.07
CA ASP A 51 5.07 27.75 0.65
C ASP A 51 3.76 26.98 0.43
N MET A 52 3.44 26.00 1.28
CA MET A 52 2.16 25.30 1.28
C MET A 52 0.95 26.20 1.59
N ALA A 53 1.18 27.39 2.16
CA ALA A 53 0.17 28.42 2.41
C ALA A 53 0.17 29.57 1.38
N ASP A 54 1.09 29.58 0.42
CA ASP A 54 1.20 30.64 -0.58
C ASP A 54 0.55 30.19 -1.91
N PRO A 55 -0.57 30.80 -2.35
CA PRO A 55 -1.22 30.45 -3.60
C PRO A 55 -0.38 30.79 -4.86
N ASN A 56 0.73 31.53 -4.72
CA ASN A 56 1.57 31.98 -5.83
C ASN A 56 2.91 31.24 -5.94
N LYS A 57 3.21 30.25 -5.08
CA LYS A 57 4.48 29.52 -5.12
C LYS A 57 4.51 28.42 -6.17
N ILE A 58 5.73 28.16 -6.64
CA ILE A 58 6.11 27.54 -7.93
C ILE A 58 6.14 26.01 -7.91
N TYR A 59 5.97 25.34 -6.76
CA TYR A 59 5.67 23.91 -6.78
C TYR A 59 4.18 23.78 -7.09
N GLU A 60 3.85 23.68 -8.37
CA GLU A 60 2.54 23.91 -8.98
C GLU A 60 1.35 23.12 -8.38
N ASP A 61 1.54 22.27 -7.37
CA ASP A 61 0.52 21.39 -6.81
C ASP A 61 0.48 21.36 -5.26
N CYS A 62 1.00 22.38 -4.56
CA CYS A 62 1.22 22.29 -3.10
C CYS A 62 0.30 23.16 -2.21
N PHE A 63 -0.41 24.16 -2.74
CA PHE A 63 -1.25 25.04 -1.92
C PHE A 63 -2.39 24.30 -1.18
N LEU A 64 -2.37 24.33 0.16
CA LEU A 64 -3.29 23.59 1.06
C LEU A 64 -4.77 23.92 0.86
N LEU A 65 -5.09 25.11 0.33
CA LEU A 65 -6.47 25.53 0.13
C LEU A 65 -6.94 25.37 -1.33
N SER A 66 -6.09 24.84 -2.22
CA SER A 66 -6.42 24.54 -3.61
C SER A 66 -7.20 23.23 -3.73
N ARG A 67 -8.48 23.31 -4.12
CA ARG A 67 -9.30 22.13 -4.40
C ARG A 67 -8.67 21.23 -5.47
N ASP A 68 -8.18 21.84 -6.54
CA ASP A 68 -7.71 21.09 -7.71
C ASP A 68 -6.39 20.37 -7.43
N HIS A 69 -5.56 20.91 -6.53
CA HIS A 69 -4.34 20.23 -6.09
C HIS A 69 -4.66 19.07 -5.14
N ILE A 70 -5.56 19.29 -4.17
CA ILE A 70 -5.97 18.22 -3.24
C ILE A 70 -6.61 17.06 -4.00
N LEU A 71 -7.55 17.36 -4.91
CA LEU A 71 -8.33 16.37 -5.67
C LEU A 71 -7.69 15.94 -6.98
N ASN A 72 -6.59 16.56 -7.39
CA ASN A 72 -5.72 16.05 -8.43
C ASN A 72 -6.39 15.94 -9.80
N VAL A 73 -6.90 17.05 -10.33
CA VAL A 73 -7.68 17.02 -11.57
C VAL A 73 -6.83 16.61 -12.80
N ASN A 74 -5.49 16.72 -12.76
CA ASN A 74 -4.66 16.59 -13.97
C ASN A 74 -3.51 15.55 -13.95
N ASN A 75 -2.93 15.15 -12.80
CA ASN A 75 -1.60 14.48 -12.80
C ASN A 75 -1.47 13.20 -11.95
N ARG A 76 -2.55 12.66 -11.37
CA ARG A 76 -2.51 11.44 -10.53
C ARG A 76 -1.51 11.51 -9.35
N LYS A 77 -1.17 12.72 -8.87
CA LYS A 77 -0.35 12.99 -7.67
C LYS A 77 -1.16 13.31 -6.41
N GLY A 78 -2.08 14.27 -6.50
CA GLY A 78 -2.80 14.82 -5.35
C GLY A 78 -1.88 15.41 -4.29
N SER A 79 -2.43 15.71 -3.11
CA SER A 79 -1.63 16.17 -1.98
C SER A 79 -0.96 15.00 -1.25
N TRP A 80 -0.17 14.20 -1.98
CA TRP A 80 0.46 12.97 -1.49
C TRP A 80 1.21 13.17 -0.18
N GLY A 81 2.08 14.19 -0.10
CA GLY A 81 2.84 14.50 1.11
C GLY A 81 1.95 14.78 2.33
N MET A 82 0.87 15.55 2.16
CA MET A 82 -0.04 15.83 3.26
C MET A 82 -0.84 14.59 3.69
N PHE A 83 -1.23 13.73 2.73
CA PHE A 83 -1.91 12.48 3.03
C PHE A 83 -0.97 11.49 3.72
N HIS A 84 0.32 11.50 3.35
CA HIS A 84 1.38 10.72 3.96
C HIS A 84 1.60 11.09 5.44
N GLU A 85 1.74 12.39 5.74
CA GLU A 85 1.87 12.84 7.14
C GLU A 85 0.63 12.52 7.97
N LEU A 86 -0.55 12.65 7.36
CA LEU A 86 -1.78 12.22 8.01
C LEU A 86 -1.79 10.71 8.24
N GLY A 87 -1.30 9.92 7.28
CA GLY A 87 -1.11 8.48 7.39
C GLY A 87 -0.28 8.08 8.60
N HIS A 88 0.80 8.82 8.90
CA HIS A 88 1.59 8.60 10.12
C HIS A 88 0.78 8.82 11.41
N ASN A 89 -0.16 9.78 11.43
CA ASN A 89 -1.03 9.99 12.61
C ASN A 89 -1.99 8.82 12.87
N PHE A 90 -2.31 8.01 11.85
CA PHE A 90 -3.17 6.83 11.97
C PHE A 90 -2.38 5.51 11.96
N GLN A 91 -1.06 5.59 11.88
CA GLN A 91 -0.17 4.44 11.85
C GLN A 91 -0.07 3.78 13.23
N ASP A 92 0.02 2.44 13.25
CA ASP A 92 0.14 1.67 14.49
C ASP A 92 1.26 0.63 14.38
N SER A 93 2.09 0.58 15.43
CA SER A 93 3.26 -0.30 15.51
C SER A 93 2.91 -1.79 15.48
N MET A 94 1.66 -2.17 15.77
CA MET A 94 1.20 -3.56 15.72
C MET A 94 1.30 -4.16 14.31
N TRP A 95 1.15 -3.36 13.26
CA TRP A 95 1.23 -3.80 11.87
C TRP A 95 2.31 -3.09 11.06
N THR A 96 3.00 -2.09 11.63
CA THR A 96 4.22 -1.51 11.04
C THR A 96 5.44 -2.34 11.38
N TRP A 97 6.07 -2.94 10.37
CA TRP A 97 7.27 -3.77 10.48
C TRP A 97 8.53 -2.90 10.57
N GLY A 98 9.64 -3.44 11.08
CA GLY A 98 10.94 -2.75 11.06
C GLY A 98 11.30 -2.32 9.63
N GLY A 99 11.76 -1.08 9.45
CA GLY A 99 12.06 -0.51 8.14
C GLY A 99 10.84 -0.07 7.30
N THR A 100 9.60 -0.30 7.77
CA THR A 100 8.38 -0.02 6.98
C THR A 100 7.55 1.16 7.50
N LYS A 101 8.15 2.02 8.34
CA LYS A 101 7.47 3.21 8.87
C LYS A 101 7.00 4.13 7.75
N GLU A 102 7.86 4.39 6.77
CA GLU A 102 7.53 5.22 5.58
C GLU A 102 6.69 4.48 4.52
N VAL A 103 6.41 3.19 4.74
CA VAL A 103 5.63 2.37 3.82
C VAL A 103 4.20 2.25 4.30
N THR A 104 4.03 1.86 5.57
CA THR A 104 2.72 1.45 6.06
C THR A 104 1.81 2.65 6.37
N CYS A 105 2.38 3.86 6.58
CA CYS A 105 1.63 5.12 6.54
C CYS A 105 1.00 5.36 5.15
N ASN A 106 1.73 5.01 4.07
CA ASN A 106 1.28 5.21 2.70
C ASN A 106 0.14 4.26 2.27
N ILE A 107 -0.19 3.23 3.06
CA ILE A 107 -1.44 2.46 2.85
C ILE A 107 -2.66 3.39 3.03
N PHE A 108 -2.61 4.29 4.01
CA PHE A 108 -3.65 5.29 4.24
C PHE A 108 -3.69 6.33 3.12
N THR A 109 -2.52 6.78 2.68
CA THR A 109 -2.38 7.68 1.53
C THR A 109 -3.02 7.09 0.27
N LEU A 110 -2.69 5.83 -0.07
CA LEU A 110 -3.28 5.12 -1.20
C LEU A 110 -4.81 4.99 -1.07
N HIS A 111 -5.32 4.69 0.12
CA HIS A 111 -6.77 4.61 0.35
C HIS A 111 -7.45 5.96 0.14
N ALA A 112 -6.91 7.03 0.71
CA ALA A 112 -7.47 8.37 0.54
C ALA A 112 -7.41 8.84 -0.92
N MET A 113 -6.32 8.55 -1.63
CA MET A 113 -6.20 8.81 -3.07
C MET A 113 -7.26 8.07 -3.89
N ASP A 114 -7.58 6.82 -3.52
CA ASP A 114 -8.63 6.05 -4.20
C ASP A 114 -10.03 6.63 -3.91
N VAL A 115 -10.41 6.75 -2.63
CA VAL A 115 -11.81 7.05 -2.29
C VAL A 115 -12.17 8.55 -2.33
N VAL A 116 -11.18 9.44 -2.25
CA VAL A 116 -11.40 10.90 -2.31
C VAL A 116 -11.01 11.47 -3.67
N CYS A 117 -9.87 11.05 -4.22
CA CYS A 117 -9.33 11.58 -5.47
C CYS A 117 -9.64 10.70 -6.69
N ASN A 118 -10.28 9.54 -6.49
CA ASN A 118 -10.61 8.57 -7.55
C ASN A 118 -9.37 8.09 -8.34
N VAL A 119 -8.22 7.98 -7.66
CA VAL A 119 -6.97 7.45 -8.24
C VAL A 119 -6.71 6.06 -7.66
N LYS A 120 -6.85 5.03 -8.49
CA LYS A 120 -6.65 3.65 -8.05
C LYS A 120 -5.22 3.42 -7.56
N PRO A 121 -5.00 2.61 -6.50
CA PRO A 121 -3.67 2.43 -5.91
C PRO A 121 -2.60 2.01 -6.92
N TRP A 122 -2.94 1.08 -7.79
CA TRP A 122 -2.03 0.56 -8.83
C TRP A 122 -1.75 1.56 -9.97
N GLU A 123 -2.57 2.58 -10.09
CA GLU A 123 -2.48 3.61 -11.13
C GLU A 123 -1.84 4.91 -10.64
N HIS A 124 -1.66 5.04 -9.33
CA HIS A 124 -1.08 6.23 -8.72
C HIS A 124 0.36 6.43 -9.21
N LEU A 125 0.74 7.67 -9.51
CA LEU A 125 2.04 7.99 -10.11
C LEU A 125 3.21 7.46 -9.26
N TRP A 126 3.16 7.70 -7.95
CA TRP A 126 4.16 7.21 -6.99
C TRP A 126 4.35 5.68 -7.01
N VAL A 127 3.31 4.91 -7.36
CA VAL A 127 3.39 3.44 -7.51
C VAL A 127 3.95 3.08 -8.88
N ARG A 128 3.46 3.74 -9.94
CA ARG A 128 3.89 3.53 -11.33
C ARG A 128 5.37 3.80 -11.54
N GLU A 129 5.89 4.85 -10.92
CA GLU A 129 7.31 5.23 -11.01
C GLU A 129 8.26 4.20 -10.38
N LYS A 130 7.77 3.30 -9.52
CA LYS A 130 8.58 2.25 -8.88
C LYS A 130 8.56 0.92 -9.63
N PHE A 131 7.89 0.85 -10.78
CA PHE A 131 7.79 -0.39 -11.57
C PHE A 131 9.14 -0.91 -12.03
N GLU A 132 10.02 -0.02 -12.50
CA GLU A 132 11.38 -0.41 -12.93
C GLU A 132 12.21 -0.90 -11.73
N ASN A 133 12.12 -0.20 -10.58
CA ASN A 133 12.78 -0.63 -9.34
C ASN A 133 12.29 -2.02 -8.89
N ALA A 134 10.98 -2.26 -8.92
CA ALA A 134 10.40 -3.55 -8.57
C ALA A 134 10.83 -4.65 -9.55
N SER A 135 10.90 -4.33 -10.83
CA SER A 135 11.37 -5.24 -11.88
C SER A 135 12.82 -5.68 -11.63
N ASN A 136 13.71 -4.74 -11.34
CA ASN A 136 15.12 -5.03 -11.03
C ASN A 136 15.26 -5.82 -9.73
N TYR A 137 14.52 -5.43 -8.68
CA TYR A 137 14.48 -6.15 -7.41
C TYR A 137 14.10 -7.64 -7.56
N LEU A 138 13.05 -7.92 -8.33
CA LEU A 138 12.59 -9.29 -8.56
C LEU A 138 13.62 -10.12 -9.35
N ARG A 139 14.27 -9.51 -10.36
CA ARG A 139 15.31 -10.14 -11.18
C ARG A 139 16.60 -10.43 -10.39
N GLU A 140 16.92 -9.59 -9.40
CA GLU A 140 18.07 -9.76 -8.51
C GLU A 140 17.82 -10.75 -7.36
N GLY A 141 16.69 -11.46 -7.39
CA GLY A 141 16.38 -12.57 -6.49
C GLY A 141 15.40 -12.25 -5.37
N ALA A 142 14.87 -11.01 -5.32
CA ALA A 142 13.90 -10.56 -4.32
C ALA A 142 14.38 -10.76 -2.88
N LYS A 143 15.53 -10.15 -2.52
CA LYS A 143 16.09 -10.26 -1.16
C LYS A 143 15.31 -9.38 -0.19
N TYR A 144 14.81 -9.96 0.90
CA TYR A 144 14.02 -9.25 1.91
C TYR A 144 14.67 -7.95 2.42
N ASP A 145 15.98 -7.94 2.67
CA ASP A 145 16.67 -6.73 3.17
C ASP A 145 16.61 -5.56 2.17
N ASN A 146 16.66 -5.86 0.87
CA ASN A 146 16.51 -4.85 -0.19
C ASN A 146 15.07 -4.33 -0.25
N TRP A 147 14.09 -5.19 0.04
CA TRP A 147 12.69 -4.80 0.14
C TRP A 147 12.45 -3.90 1.35
N CYS A 148 12.96 -4.26 2.53
CA CYS A 148 12.88 -3.44 3.75
C CYS A 148 13.49 -2.04 3.54
N SER A 149 14.58 -1.97 2.79
CA SER A 149 15.34 -0.73 2.58
C SER A 149 14.80 0.13 1.43
N ASN A 150 13.73 -0.28 0.75
CA ASN A 150 13.14 0.44 -0.37
C ASN A 150 11.63 0.60 -0.20
N ALA A 151 11.23 1.75 0.33
CA ALA A 151 9.83 2.03 0.63
C ALA A 151 8.91 1.96 -0.59
N GLY A 152 9.42 2.31 -1.78
CA GLY A 152 8.66 2.27 -3.04
C GLY A 152 8.30 0.86 -3.49
N ILE A 153 9.26 -0.07 -3.47
CA ILE A 153 9.01 -1.49 -3.77
C ILE A 153 8.05 -2.08 -2.73
N ALA A 154 8.26 -1.72 -1.46
CA ALA A 154 7.41 -2.19 -0.38
C ALA A 154 5.95 -1.75 -0.52
N LEU A 155 5.74 -0.48 -0.83
CA LEU A 155 4.42 0.09 -1.05
C LEU A 155 3.70 -0.53 -2.25
N LEU A 156 4.43 -0.91 -3.31
CA LEU A 156 3.87 -1.55 -4.49
C LEU A 156 3.16 -2.87 -4.14
N VAL A 157 3.70 -3.67 -3.22
CA VAL A 157 3.01 -4.91 -2.78
C VAL A 157 1.69 -4.60 -2.09
N TYR A 158 1.64 -3.57 -1.24
CA TYR A 158 0.39 -3.14 -0.61
C TYR A 158 -0.61 -2.58 -1.65
N ALA A 159 -0.15 -1.81 -2.63
CA ALA A 159 -1.00 -1.34 -3.72
C ALA A 159 -1.58 -2.49 -4.57
N GLN A 160 -0.78 -3.55 -4.81
CA GLN A 160 -1.21 -4.77 -5.49
C GLN A 160 -2.32 -5.46 -4.71
N LEU A 161 -2.11 -5.71 -3.41
CA LEU A 161 -3.10 -6.34 -2.55
C LEU A 161 -4.38 -5.51 -2.43
N ALA A 162 -4.28 -4.18 -2.39
CA ALA A 162 -5.45 -3.30 -2.37
C ALA A 162 -6.25 -3.37 -3.68
N ARG A 163 -5.58 -3.49 -4.83
CA ARG A 163 -6.22 -3.69 -6.13
C ARG A 163 -6.96 -5.03 -6.19
N ASP A 164 -6.34 -6.10 -5.67
CA ASP A 164 -6.82 -7.46 -5.90
C ASP A 164 -7.84 -7.94 -4.85
N PHE A 165 -7.68 -7.53 -3.59
CA PHE A 165 -8.57 -7.90 -2.49
C PHE A 165 -9.48 -6.77 -2.02
N GLY A 166 -9.22 -5.54 -2.45
CA GLY A 166 -9.95 -4.35 -2.00
C GLY A 166 -9.62 -3.94 -0.57
N TRP A 167 -10.15 -2.77 -0.17
CA TRP A 167 -9.90 -2.19 1.15
C TRP A 167 -10.60 -2.92 2.30
N GLY A 168 -11.58 -3.79 2.01
CA GLY A 168 -12.27 -4.59 3.02
C GLY A 168 -11.31 -5.48 3.81
N THR A 169 -10.33 -6.08 3.13
CA THR A 169 -9.29 -6.92 3.75
C THR A 169 -8.41 -6.13 4.70
N TYR A 170 -7.92 -4.95 4.28
CA TYR A 170 -7.15 -4.04 5.14
C TYR A 170 -7.93 -3.64 6.40
N LYS A 171 -9.18 -3.21 6.24
CA LYS A 171 -10.07 -2.88 7.37
C LYS A 171 -10.25 -4.08 8.31
N SER A 172 -10.34 -5.29 7.78
CA SER A 172 -10.45 -6.53 8.57
C SER A 172 -9.19 -6.79 9.40
N VAL A 173 -8.01 -6.66 8.78
CA VAL A 173 -6.71 -6.80 9.46
C VAL A 173 -6.55 -5.76 10.56
N PHE A 174 -6.80 -4.48 10.27
CA PHE A 174 -6.66 -3.41 11.26
C PHE A 174 -7.63 -3.57 12.44
N ARG A 175 -8.89 -3.97 12.19
CA ARG A 175 -9.83 -4.30 13.28
C ARG A 175 -9.41 -5.51 14.10
N THR A 176 -8.73 -6.48 13.50
CA THR A 176 -8.23 -7.65 14.21
C THR A 176 -7.17 -7.21 15.22
N TYR A 177 -6.20 -6.39 14.81
CA TYR A 177 -5.20 -5.81 15.70
C TYR A 177 -5.79 -4.91 16.78
N ASP A 178 -6.75 -4.04 16.43
CA ASP A 178 -7.42 -3.14 17.39
C ASP A 178 -8.11 -3.92 18.53
N LYS A 179 -8.65 -5.11 18.23
CA LYS A 179 -9.33 -6.00 19.19
C LYS A 179 -8.38 -6.88 20.02
N LEU A 180 -7.08 -6.93 19.70
CA LEU A 180 -6.15 -7.79 20.45
C LEU A 180 -5.99 -7.28 21.89
N PRO A 181 -6.17 -8.17 22.90
CA PRO A 181 -5.76 -7.90 24.28
C PRO A 181 -4.31 -7.44 24.33
N LYS A 182 -3.98 -6.52 25.26
CA LYS A 182 -2.63 -5.91 25.32
C LYS A 182 -1.50 -6.93 25.41
N ASP A 183 -1.71 -8.02 26.13
CA ASP A 183 -0.78 -9.15 26.31
C ASP A 183 -0.65 -10.06 25.08
N LYS A 184 -1.53 -9.90 24.08
CA LYS A 184 -1.53 -10.63 22.81
C LYS A 184 -1.11 -9.78 21.62
N ARG A 185 -0.78 -8.51 21.84
CA ARG A 185 -0.31 -7.62 20.77
C ARG A 185 1.10 -8.02 20.37
N PRO A 186 1.40 -8.03 19.06
CA PRO A 186 2.72 -8.39 18.58
C PRO A 186 3.75 -7.43 19.15
N SER A 187 4.71 -7.97 19.87
CA SER A 187 5.83 -7.24 20.44
C SER A 187 7.05 -7.23 19.52
N ASN A 188 7.09 -8.17 18.58
CA ASN A 188 8.19 -8.36 17.65
C ASN A 188 7.67 -8.69 16.24
N GLN A 189 8.59 -8.72 15.28
CA GLN A 189 8.29 -8.92 13.86
C GLN A 189 7.58 -10.25 13.56
N GLN A 190 7.92 -11.32 14.30
CA GLN A 190 7.42 -12.67 14.04
C GLN A 190 5.94 -12.83 14.42
N GLU A 191 5.42 -11.96 15.29
CA GLU A 191 4.05 -12.08 15.82
C GLU A 191 2.99 -11.35 14.97
N LYS A 192 3.40 -10.66 13.88
CA LYS A 192 2.54 -9.79 13.06
C LYS A 192 1.82 -10.50 11.91
N GLU A 193 1.71 -11.84 11.97
CA GLU A 193 1.12 -12.67 10.92
C GLU A 193 -0.36 -12.96 11.23
N ASN A 194 -1.28 -12.26 10.57
CA ASN A 194 -2.72 -12.61 10.56
C ASN A 194 -3.31 -12.24 9.21
N ILE A 195 -3.40 -13.21 8.29
CA ILE A 195 -4.00 -13.02 6.97
C ILE A 195 -5.02 -14.13 6.72
N GLN A 196 -6.19 -13.73 6.22
CA GLN A 196 -7.32 -14.63 5.96
C GLN A 196 -7.27 -15.29 4.57
N ASP A 197 -6.30 -14.91 3.74
CA ASP A 197 -6.03 -15.43 2.41
C ASP A 197 -4.68 -16.16 2.37
N ASN A 198 -4.55 -17.17 1.50
CA ASN A 198 -3.29 -17.88 1.30
C ASN A 198 -2.35 -17.05 0.38
N LEU A 199 -1.72 -16.05 0.99
CA LEU A 199 -0.71 -15.20 0.36
C LEU A 199 0.69 -15.84 0.33
N SER A 200 0.81 -17.15 0.59
CA SER A 200 2.09 -17.85 0.61
C SER A 200 2.89 -17.66 -0.68
N LEU A 201 2.23 -17.73 -1.85
CA LEU A 201 2.90 -17.51 -3.13
C LEU A 201 3.26 -16.05 -3.36
N VAL A 202 2.44 -15.09 -2.89
CA VAL A 202 2.79 -13.66 -2.92
C VAL A 202 4.07 -13.40 -2.14
N PHE A 203 4.13 -13.94 -0.93
CA PHE A 203 5.26 -13.79 -0.06
C PHE A 203 6.52 -14.47 -0.61
N GLU A 204 6.42 -15.69 -1.16
CA GLU A 204 7.55 -16.33 -1.84
C GLU A 204 7.98 -15.53 -3.07
N PHE A 205 7.02 -14.99 -3.84
CA PHE A 205 7.30 -14.19 -5.03
C PHE A 205 8.03 -12.89 -4.71
N TRP A 206 7.59 -12.17 -3.68
CA TRP A 206 8.21 -10.92 -3.22
C TRP A 206 9.39 -11.13 -2.26
N GLY A 207 9.69 -12.37 -1.87
CA GLY A 207 10.82 -12.71 -1.02
C GLY A 207 10.63 -12.33 0.46
N TRP A 208 9.39 -12.29 0.93
CA TRP A 208 9.09 -12.04 2.35
C TRP A 208 9.31 -13.31 3.17
N PRO A 209 9.93 -13.22 4.35
CA PRO A 209 10.02 -14.33 5.28
C PRO A 209 8.63 -14.60 5.85
N ILE A 210 8.22 -15.87 5.89
CA ILE A 210 6.93 -16.31 6.43
C ILE A 210 7.18 -17.50 7.34
N ARG A 211 6.51 -17.54 8.48
CA ARG A 211 6.36 -18.76 9.29
C ARG A 211 4.87 -19.16 9.33
N GLY A 212 4.56 -20.37 9.78
CA GLY A 212 3.16 -20.76 10.03
C GLY A 212 2.25 -20.95 8.79
N LEU A 213 2.79 -21.25 7.61
CA LEU A 213 1.99 -21.48 6.38
C LEU A 213 1.00 -22.65 6.46
N GLU A 214 1.14 -23.52 7.46
CA GLU A 214 0.33 -24.74 7.59
C GLU A 214 -1.17 -24.44 7.68
N ASP A 215 -1.55 -23.38 8.40
CA ASP A 215 -2.96 -22.99 8.55
C ASP A 215 -3.56 -22.33 7.29
N LEU A 216 -2.70 -21.85 6.38
CA LEU A 216 -3.11 -21.18 5.13
C LEU A 216 -3.42 -22.16 4.00
N LYS A 217 -2.98 -23.42 4.10
CA LYS A 217 -3.24 -24.48 3.09
C LYS A 217 -4.72 -24.76 2.86
N ARG A 218 -5.60 -24.33 3.78
CA ARG A 218 -7.07 -24.44 3.63
C ARG A 218 -7.68 -23.48 2.60
N PHE A 219 -6.94 -22.47 2.16
CA PHE A 219 -7.38 -21.54 1.12
C PHE A 219 -6.59 -21.76 -0.18
N PRO A 220 -7.22 -21.57 -1.36
CA PRO A 220 -6.51 -21.66 -2.62
C PRO A 220 -5.35 -20.66 -2.64
N PRO A 221 -4.17 -21.07 -3.13
CA PRO A 221 -3.02 -20.18 -3.18
C PRO A 221 -3.31 -19.01 -4.12
N TYR A 222 -2.83 -17.83 -3.75
CA TYR A 222 -2.98 -16.65 -4.57
C TYR A 222 -1.62 -16.15 -5.05
N LEU A 223 -1.48 -16.00 -6.36
CA LEU A 223 -0.38 -15.29 -7.01
C LEU A 223 -1.00 -14.27 -8.00
N PRO A 224 -0.57 -13.00 -7.98
CA PRO A 224 -1.11 -11.98 -8.88
C PRO A 224 -0.90 -12.34 -10.35
N ASP A 225 -1.89 -12.07 -11.20
CA ASP A 225 -1.76 -12.18 -12.66
C ASP A 225 -1.68 -10.78 -13.27
N ASP A 226 -0.50 -10.16 -13.17
CA ASP A 226 -0.26 -8.80 -13.63
C ASP A 226 1.15 -8.62 -14.23
N VAL A 227 1.56 -7.38 -14.47
CA VAL A 227 2.88 -7.07 -15.05
C VAL A 227 4.04 -7.63 -14.22
N THR A 228 3.89 -7.76 -12.90
CA THR A 228 4.97 -8.25 -12.04
C THR A 228 5.26 -9.72 -12.31
N THR A 229 4.22 -10.54 -12.47
CA THR A 229 4.34 -11.98 -12.71
C THR A 229 4.41 -12.34 -14.20
N ARG A 230 3.82 -11.55 -15.09
CA ARG A 230 3.84 -11.81 -16.54
C ARG A 230 5.08 -11.28 -17.25
N GLU A 231 5.66 -10.17 -16.76
CA GLU A 231 6.72 -9.45 -17.47
C GLU A 231 7.97 -9.23 -16.62
N PHE A 232 7.84 -8.69 -15.39
CA PHE A 232 9.00 -8.33 -14.59
C PHE A 232 9.83 -9.55 -14.18
N ALA A 233 9.15 -10.60 -13.70
CA ALA A 233 9.79 -11.82 -13.22
C ALA A 233 9.00 -13.09 -13.58
N LYS A 234 8.72 -13.27 -14.87
CA LYS A 234 7.99 -14.43 -15.41
C LYS A 234 8.58 -15.79 -15.02
N ASP A 235 9.90 -15.92 -15.11
CA ASP A 235 10.59 -17.18 -14.80
C ASP A 235 10.47 -17.52 -13.30
N ARG A 236 10.50 -16.50 -12.44
CA ARG A 236 10.29 -16.64 -11.00
C ARG A 236 8.86 -17.10 -10.70
N ALA A 237 7.85 -16.44 -11.29
CA ALA A 237 6.45 -16.83 -11.13
C ALA A 237 6.21 -18.28 -11.58
N THR A 238 6.75 -18.66 -12.74
CA THR A 238 6.65 -20.02 -13.29
C THR A 238 7.29 -21.05 -12.37
N THR A 239 8.48 -20.73 -11.83
CA THR A 239 9.20 -21.63 -10.91
C THR A 239 8.42 -21.86 -9.62
N ILE A 240 7.84 -20.80 -9.04
CA ILE A 240 7.04 -20.87 -7.81
C ILE A 240 5.77 -21.71 -8.04
N LEU A 241 5.05 -21.48 -9.13
CA LEU A 241 3.85 -22.24 -9.46
C LEU A 241 4.15 -23.73 -9.66
N LYS A 242 5.21 -24.07 -10.40
CA LYS A 242 5.63 -25.47 -10.59
C LYS A 242 5.97 -26.15 -9.27
N LYS A 243 6.75 -25.48 -8.41
CA LYS A 243 7.08 -25.99 -7.07
C LYS A 243 5.81 -26.23 -6.24
N TYR A 244 4.81 -25.37 -6.36
CA TYR A 244 3.54 -25.55 -5.68
C TYR A 244 2.76 -26.77 -6.22
N GLU A 245 2.67 -26.95 -7.53
CA GLU A 245 2.02 -28.09 -8.18
C GLU A 245 2.68 -29.43 -7.79
N ASP A 246 4.02 -29.49 -7.82
CA ASP A 246 4.80 -30.67 -7.45
C ASP A 246 4.59 -31.06 -5.96
N ASN A 247 4.43 -30.07 -5.07
CA ASN A 247 4.15 -30.32 -3.65
C ASN A 247 2.67 -30.64 -3.37
N SER A 248 1.75 -30.14 -4.20
CA SER A 248 0.31 -30.38 -4.06
C SER A 248 -0.10 -31.76 -4.57
N SER A 249 0.60 -32.29 -5.57
CA SER A 249 0.37 -33.63 -6.13
C SER A 249 0.77 -34.78 -5.22
N GLY A 250 1.46 -34.50 -4.10
CA GLY A 250 1.70 -35.46 -3.00
C GLY A 250 0.61 -35.49 -1.92
N ALA A 251 -0.33 -34.55 -1.94
CA ALA A 251 -1.45 -34.50 -1.00
C ALA A 251 -2.71 -35.05 -1.67
N CYS A 252 -2.99 -36.33 -1.48
CA CYS A 252 -4.25 -36.94 -1.91
C CYS A 252 -5.41 -36.22 -1.19
N PRO A 253 -6.33 -35.53 -1.88
CA PRO A 253 -7.48 -34.94 -1.22
C PRO A 253 -8.41 -36.09 -0.83
N THR A 254 -8.61 -36.29 0.47
CA THR A 254 -9.74 -37.09 0.93
C THR A 254 -11.00 -36.37 0.46
N GLN A 255 -11.78 -37.06 -0.37
CA GLN A 255 -13.06 -36.60 -0.87
C GLN A 255 -13.93 -36.17 0.32
N ASN A 256 -14.45 -34.95 0.28
CA ASN A 256 -15.60 -34.58 1.09
C ASN A 256 -16.73 -34.10 0.17
N PRO A 257 -17.99 -34.40 0.50
CA PRO A 257 -19.03 -34.62 -0.48
C PRO A 257 -19.62 -33.31 -1.03
N ALA A 258 -20.11 -33.46 -2.25
CA ALA A 258 -20.95 -32.56 -3.03
C ALA A 258 -21.69 -31.46 -2.23
N HIS A 259 -21.50 -30.21 -2.67
CA HIS A 259 -22.59 -29.25 -2.71
C HIS A 259 -22.83 -28.85 -4.17
N THR A 260 -24.06 -29.11 -4.59
CA THR A 260 -24.59 -29.02 -5.95
C THR A 260 -24.74 -27.59 -6.44
N ASP A 261 -24.53 -27.48 -7.76
CA ASP A 261 -24.77 -26.37 -8.69
C ASP A 261 -25.92 -25.40 -8.38
N ASN A 262 -25.74 -24.14 -8.77
CA ASN A 262 -26.59 -23.50 -9.79
C ASN A 262 -26.02 -22.15 -10.28
N ASP A 263 -25.58 -22.17 -11.54
CA ASP A 263 -25.81 -21.19 -12.62
C ASP A 263 -25.80 -19.67 -12.34
N TYR A 264 -24.80 -18.97 -12.92
CA TYR A 264 -25.06 -17.93 -13.94
C TYR A 264 -23.77 -17.49 -14.67
N CYS A 265 -23.74 -17.63 -15.99
CA CYS A 265 -22.85 -16.94 -16.91
C CYS A 265 -23.64 -16.64 -18.19
N PRO A 266 -23.66 -15.39 -18.68
CA PRO A 266 -23.00 -15.07 -19.97
C PRO A 266 -22.45 -13.61 -19.97
N SER A 267 -21.62 -13.08 -20.87
CA SER A 267 -20.96 -13.47 -22.13
C SER A 267 -19.96 -12.35 -22.52
N LYS A 268 -19.05 -12.69 -23.44
CA LYS A 268 -18.00 -11.88 -24.10
C LYS A 268 -18.42 -10.53 -24.69
N GLY A 269 -17.45 -9.62 -24.81
CA GLY A 269 -17.34 -8.68 -25.94
C GLY A 269 -16.63 -7.36 -25.64
N GLY A 270 -15.64 -6.96 -26.47
CA GLY A 270 -15.26 -5.56 -26.65
C GLY A 270 -13.78 -5.22 -26.48
N SER A 271 -12.99 -5.44 -27.52
CA SER A 271 -11.70 -4.80 -27.76
C SER A 271 -11.82 -3.27 -27.80
N ASN A 272 -10.92 -2.53 -27.15
CA ASN A 272 -10.54 -1.19 -27.60
C ASN A 272 -9.08 -0.90 -27.24
N LYS A 273 -8.30 -0.61 -28.28
CA LYS A 273 -6.97 -0.03 -28.22
C LYS A 273 -7.08 1.39 -27.68
N ILE A 274 -6.18 1.79 -26.79
CA ILE A 274 -5.96 3.19 -26.44
C ILE A 274 -4.49 3.49 -26.72
N ASP A 275 -4.30 4.52 -27.54
CA ASP A 275 -3.04 4.98 -28.09
C ASP A 275 -2.08 5.50 -27.01
N GLN A 276 -0.79 5.22 -27.21
CA GLN A 276 0.31 5.75 -26.42
C GLN A 276 0.49 7.25 -26.72
N CYS A 277 0.32 8.09 -25.71
CA CYS A 277 0.82 9.46 -25.75
C CYS A 277 2.10 9.54 -24.91
N ASP A 278 3.20 9.83 -25.59
CA ASP A 278 4.48 10.22 -25.03
C ASP A 278 4.33 11.47 -24.17
N VAL A 279 4.68 11.38 -22.88
CA VAL A 279 4.93 12.55 -22.04
C VAL A 279 6.31 12.39 -21.41
N LYS A 280 7.27 13.13 -21.97
CA LYS A 280 8.55 13.44 -21.33
C LYS A 280 8.26 14.46 -20.22
N GLY A 281 8.51 14.08 -18.97
CA GLY A 281 8.37 14.98 -17.81
C GLY A 281 9.55 14.79 -16.87
N ASN A 282 10.30 15.88 -16.64
CA ASN A 282 11.44 15.95 -15.73
C ASN A 282 11.07 15.54 -14.30
N SER A 283 11.89 14.67 -13.71
CA SER A 283 11.80 14.27 -12.32
C SER A 283 12.21 15.42 -11.39
N ILE A 284 11.33 15.74 -10.45
CA ILE A 284 11.67 16.51 -9.25
C ILE A 284 12.31 15.51 -8.30
N LYS A 285 13.55 15.78 -7.89
CA LYS A 285 14.27 15.01 -6.88
C LYS A 285 13.71 15.37 -5.51
N GLU A 286 13.09 14.42 -4.84
CA GLU A 286 12.89 14.46 -3.38
C GLU A 286 14.02 13.63 -2.76
N ASP A 287 14.72 14.23 -1.79
CA ASP A 287 15.87 13.64 -1.13
C ASP A 287 15.40 12.54 -0.16
N ASP A 288 15.50 11.28 -0.59
CA ASP A 288 15.39 10.06 0.23
C ASP A 288 16.61 9.91 1.19
N ASN A 289 16.98 10.96 1.91
CA ASN A 289 18.08 10.95 2.87
C ASN A 289 17.57 11.10 4.31
N ASP A 290 16.77 10.12 4.76
CA ASP A 290 16.73 9.80 6.19
C ASP A 290 17.39 8.45 6.43
N ASN A 291 18.72 8.52 6.57
CA ASN A 291 19.61 7.38 6.76
C ASN A 291 19.54 6.91 8.22
N SER A 292 18.37 6.49 8.69
CA SER A 292 18.24 5.72 9.93
C SER A 292 18.29 4.24 9.59
N SER A 293 19.51 3.73 9.44
CA SER A 293 19.80 2.31 9.25
C SER A 293 19.40 1.51 10.50
N SER A 294 18.10 1.21 10.61
CA SER A 294 17.59 0.19 11.51
C SER A 294 17.50 -1.10 10.71
N SER A 295 18.51 -1.97 10.90
CA SER A 295 18.61 -3.26 10.23
C SER A 295 17.34 -4.10 10.47
N CYS A 296 16.74 -4.60 9.38
CA CYS A 296 15.77 -5.69 9.42
C CYS A 296 16.50 -6.93 9.98
N SER A 297 16.47 -7.13 11.29
CA SER A 297 17.01 -8.33 11.91
C SER A 297 15.99 -9.46 11.79
N VAL A 298 16.27 -10.40 10.89
CA VAL A 298 15.62 -11.71 10.92
C VAL A 298 16.21 -12.49 12.09
N LEU A 299 15.43 -12.63 13.16
CA LEU A 299 15.56 -13.74 14.10
C LEU A 299 14.34 -14.64 13.90
#